data_AF-A0A847FJY4-F1
#
_entry.id   AF-A0A847FJY4-F1
#
_cell.length_a   1.000
_cell.length_b   1.000
_cell.length_c   1.000
_cell.angle_alpha   90.00
_cell.angle_beta   90.00
_cell.angle_gamma   90.00
#
_symmetry.space_group_name_H-M   'P 1'
#
loop_
_entity.id
_entity.type
_entity.pdbx_description
1 polymer ?
#
loop_
_entity_poly.entity_id
_entity_poly.type
_entity_poly.pdbx_seq_one_letter_code
_entity_poly.pdbx_strand_id
1 'polypeptide(L)'
;MGVLGSVADVLAIPYNLMAGLILGFIAPIAAIAAMVAGVRLITGKMPFISMQKAPGQDRSLALNLIPPEDVKDRFEEQKEEIGEELSHMKQEIQAIIEEAKAEARRAAGQISPEGTTPE
;
A
#
# COMPACT_ATOMS: atom_id res chain seq x y z
N MET A 1 24.78 8.33 -41.95
CA MET A 1 23.91 7.91 -40.82
C MET A 1 24.49 8.52 -39.57
N GLY A 2 24.08 9.75 -39.26
CA GLY A 2 24.81 10.67 -38.39
C GLY A 2 24.39 10.62 -36.93
N VAL A 3 25.22 11.26 -36.11
CA VAL A 3 25.16 11.43 -34.64
C VAL A 3 23.75 11.78 -34.10
N LEU A 4 22.90 12.41 -34.90
CA LEU A 4 21.48 12.69 -34.60
C LEU A 4 20.63 11.44 -34.35
N GLY A 5 20.86 10.34 -35.08
CA GLY A 5 20.16 9.07 -34.86
C GLY A 5 20.55 8.43 -33.52
N SER A 6 21.83 8.55 -33.15
CA SER A 6 22.35 8.02 -31.88
C SER A 6 21.86 8.82 -30.67
N VAL A 7 21.69 10.14 -30.79
CA VAL A 7 21.12 10.97 -29.70
C VAL A 7 19.61 10.69 -29.54
N ALA A 8 18.90 10.47 -30.64
CA ALA A 8 17.48 10.09 -30.61
C ALA A 8 17.29 8.70 -29.95
N ASP A 9 18.14 7.72 -30.26
CA ASP A 9 18.07 6.38 -29.64
C ASP A 9 18.42 6.42 -28.14
N VAL A 10 19.40 7.22 -27.73
CA VAL A 10 19.79 7.36 -26.31
C VAL A 10 18.70 8.06 -25.49
N LEU A 11 17.98 9.02 -26.07
CA LEU A 11 16.81 9.66 -25.42
C LEU A 11 15.53 8.82 -25.50
N ALA A 12 15.42 7.91 -26.48
CA ALA A 12 14.27 7.02 -26.61
C ALA A 12 14.20 5.96 -25.51
N ILE A 13 15.36 5.49 -25.00
CA ILE A 13 15.42 4.52 -23.89
C ILE A 13 14.72 5.04 -22.61
N PRO A 14 15.06 6.22 -22.07
CA PRO A 14 14.37 6.76 -20.89
C PRO A 14 12.91 7.15 -21.19
N TYR A 15 12.59 7.57 -22.42
CA TYR A 15 11.22 7.95 -22.78
C TYR A 15 10.28 6.73 -22.85
N ASN A 16 10.73 5.62 -23.44
CA ASN A 16 9.99 4.37 -23.46
C ASN A 16 9.85 3.74 -22.06
N LEU A 17 10.86 3.89 -21.20
CA LEU A 17 10.77 3.51 -19.80
C LEU A 17 9.74 4.34 -19.04
N MET A 18 9.72 5.67 -19.21
CA MET A 18 8.72 6.54 -18.59
C MET A 18 7.31 6.29 -19.12
N ALA A 19 7.16 6.09 -20.43
CA ALA A 19 5.88 5.71 -21.03
C ALA A 19 5.41 4.35 -20.48
N GLY A 20 6.31 3.37 -20.37
CA GLY A 20 6.02 2.06 -19.76
C GLY A 20 5.63 2.17 -18.28
N LEU A 21 6.29 3.04 -17.52
CA LEU A 21 5.99 3.29 -16.11
C LEU A 21 4.60 3.94 -15.95
N ILE A 22 4.31 4.97 -16.75
CA ILE A 22 3.03 5.67 -16.74
C ILE A 22 1.92 4.70 -17.17
N LEU A 23 2.12 3.96 -18.25
CA LEU A 23 1.15 2.98 -18.74
C LEU A 23 0.94 1.86 -17.72
N GLY A 24 1.99 1.40 -17.06
CA GLY A 24 1.93 0.41 -15.99
C GLY A 24 1.08 0.87 -14.79
N PHE A 25 1.04 2.18 -14.52
CA PHE A 25 0.19 2.73 -13.46
C PHE A 25 -1.24 3.04 -13.93
N ILE A 26 -1.40 3.61 -15.13
CA ILE A 26 -2.71 4.03 -15.64
C ILE A 26 -3.54 2.84 -16.11
N ALA A 27 -2.94 1.85 -16.76
CA ALA A 27 -3.69 0.74 -17.35
C ALA A 27 -4.50 -0.07 -16.31
N PRO A 28 -3.96 -0.43 -15.13
CA PRO A 28 -4.75 -1.10 -14.09
C PRO A 28 -5.90 -0.24 -13.57
N ILE A 29 -5.67 1.07 -13.34
CA ILE A 29 -6.71 1.99 -12.87
C ILE A 29 -7.83 2.11 -13.92
N ALA A 30 -7.46 2.25 -15.19
CA ALA A 30 -8.40 2.32 -16.29
C ALA A 30 -9.20 1.02 -16.43
N ALA A 31 -8.57 -0.15 -16.24
CA ALA A 31 -9.25 -1.44 -16.27
C ALA A 31 -10.29 -1.56 -15.14
N ILE A 32 -9.94 -1.17 -13.91
CA ILE A 32 -10.88 -1.16 -12.78
C ILE A 32 -12.04 -0.20 -13.07
N ALA A 33 -11.75 1.01 -13.53
CA ALA A 33 -12.77 2.00 -13.88
C ALA A 33 -13.72 1.48 -14.97
N ALA A 34 -13.20 0.81 -15.99
CA ALA A 34 -13.99 0.21 -17.05
C ALA A 34 -14.91 -0.90 -16.53
N MET A 35 -14.43 -1.77 -15.64
CA MET A 35 -15.25 -2.81 -15.01
C MET A 35 -16.38 -2.21 -14.17
N VAL A 36 -16.07 -1.23 -13.32
CA VAL A 36 -17.06 -0.52 -12.48
C VAL A 36 -18.12 0.14 -13.35
N ALA A 37 -17.70 0.84 -14.42
CA ALA A 37 -18.62 1.48 -15.37
C ALA A 37 -19.50 0.46 -16.10
N GLY A 38 -18.95 -0.68 -16.53
CA GLY A 38 -19.69 -1.76 -17.17
C GLY A 38 -20.76 -2.35 -16.25
N VAL A 39 -20.40 -2.68 -15.00
CA VAL A 39 -21.34 -3.19 -13.99
C VAL A 39 -22.45 -2.17 -13.71
N ARG A 40 -22.11 -0.89 -13.57
CA ARG A 40 -23.08 0.18 -13.35
C ARG A 40 -24.03 0.34 -14.53
N LEU A 41 -23.54 0.26 -15.76
CA LEU A 41 -24.37 0.38 -16.96
C LEU A 41 -25.40 -0.76 -17.04
N ILE A 42 -25.01 -1.98 -16.67
CA ILE A 42 -25.89 -3.16 -16.74
C ILE A 42 -26.87 -3.21 -15.56
N THR A 43 -26.42 -2.87 -14.34
CA THR A 43 -27.18 -3.13 -13.10
C THR A 43 -27.76 -1.87 -12.45
N GLY A 44 -27.32 -0.68 -12.87
CA GLY A 44 -27.59 0.59 -12.19
C GLY A 44 -26.86 0.77 -10.85
N LYS A 45 -26.15 -0.25 -10.37
CA LYS A 45 -25.48 -0.29 -9.05
C LYS A 45 -23.96 -0.24 -9.18
N MET A 46 -23.30 0.18 -8.12
CA MET A 46 -21.84 0.24 -8.05
C MET A 46 -21.30 -1.00 -7.33
N PRO A 47 -20.32 -1.72 -7.92
CA PRO A 47 -19.59 -2.74 -7.20
C PRO A 47 -18.71 -2.10 -6.13
N PHE A 48 -18.83 -2.60 -4.91
CA PHE A 48 -18.15 -2.08 -3.73
C PHE A 48 -17.55 -3.24 -2.94
N ILE A 49 -16.29 -3.09 -2.55
CA ILE A 49 -15.57 -4.10 -1.78
C ILE A 49 -15.86 -3.87 -0.31
N SER A 50 -16.33 -4.90 0.39
CA SER A 50 -16.58 -4.86 1.82
C SER A 50 -15.87 -6.01 2.52
N MET A 51 -15.28 -5.72 3.67
CA MET A 51 -14.75 -6.74 4.56
C MET A 51 -15.92 -7.45 5.23
N GLN A 52 -16.05 -8.76 5.03
CA GLN A 52 -17.01 -9.58 5.76
C GLN A 52 -16.28 -10.35 6.85
N LYS A 53 -16.83 -10.28 8.07
CA LYS A 53 -16.39 -11.07 9.21
C LYS A 53 -17.59 -11.88 9.70
N ALA A 54 -17.76 -13.07 9.15
CA ALA A 54 -18.78 -14.00 9.64
C ALA A 54 -18.30 -14.64 10.97
N PRO A 55 -19.20 -14.93 11.93
CA PRO A 55 -18.80 -15.56 13.19
C PRO A 55 -18.14 -16.92 12.94
N GLY A 56 -16.90 -17.08 13.40
CA GLY A 56 -16.14 -18.33 13.22
C GLY A 56 -15.44 -18.49 11.87
N GLN A 57 -15.44 -17.45 11.03
CA GLN A 57 -14.70 -17.44 9.76
C GLN A 57 -13.65 -16.33 9.74
N ASP A 58 -12.55 -16.56 9.02
CA ASP A 58 -11.55 -15.54 8.75
C ASP A 58 -12.15 -14.37 7.97
N ARG A 59 -11.55 -13.18 8.14
CA ARG A 59 -11.91 -11.99 7.37
C ARG A 59 -11.81 -12.31 5.88
N SER A 60 -12.89 -12.07 5.15
CA SER A 60 -12.92 -12.24 3.69
C SER A 60 -13.33 -10.93 3.01
N LEU A 61 -12.83 -10.72 1.79
CA LEU A 61 -13.26 -9.62 0.95
C LEU A 61 -14.44 -10.09 0.11
N ALA A 62 -15.54 -9.34 0.17
CA ALA A 62 -16.71 -9.59 -0.65
C ALA A 62 -17.00 -8.40 -1.55
N LEU A 63 -17.47 -8.67 -2.76
CA LEU A 63 -17.94 -7.67 -3.69
C LEU A 63 -19.46 -7.57 -3.60
N ASN A 64 -19.96 -6.42 -3.17
CA ASN A 64 -21.39 -6.15 -3.04
C ASN A 64 -21.81 -5.06 -4.04
N LEU A 65 -23.01 -5.20 -4.61
CA LEU A 65 -23.59 -4.17 -5.49
C LEU A 65 -24.46 -3.23 -4.66
N ILE A 66 -24.02 -1.99 -4.51
CA ILE A 66 -24.73 -0.98 -3.72
C ILE A 66 -25.25 0.17 -4.61
N PRO A 67 -26.27 0.91 -4.16
CA PRO A 67 -26.69 2.14 -4.82
C PRO A 67 -25.53 3.14 -4.92
N PRO A 68 -25.37 3.87 -6.05
CA PRO A 68 -24.30 4.84 -6.23
C PRO A 68 -24.25 5.94 -5.15
N GLU A 69 -25.41 6.34 -4.64
CA GLU A 69 -25.59 7.32 -3.57
C GLU A 69 -24.95 6.86 -2.25
N ASP A 70 -24.98 5.56 -1.95
CA ASP A 70 -24.48 5.00 -0.70
C ASP A 70 -22.95 4.78 -0.71
N VAL A 71 -22.31 4.85 -1.89
CA VAL A 71 -20.87 4.54 -2.05
C VAL A 71 -20.00 5.46 -1.20
N LYS A 72 -20.34 6.75 -1.13
CA LYS A 72 -19.54 7.74 -0.41
C LYS A 72 -19.58 7.46 1.09
N ASP A 73 -20.77 7.28 1.64
CA ASP A 73 -20.96 7.07 3.08
C ASP A 73 -20.27 5.77 3.53
N ARG A 74 -20.41 4.69 2.74
CA ARG A 74 -19.72 3.42 2.99
C ARG A 74 -18.21 3.53 2.90
N PHE A 75 -17.69 4.33 1.99
CA PHE A 75 -16.26 4.56 1.88
C PHE A 75 -15.72 5.36 3.07
N GLU A 76 -16.45 6.37 3.54
CA GLU A 76 -16.06 7.15 4.72
C GLU A 76 -16.05 6.27 5.98
N GLU A 77 -17.07 5.44 6.18
CA GLU A 77 -17.15 4.46 7.27
C GLU A 77 -15.95 3.50 7.28
N GLN A 78 -15.64 2.88 6.12
CA GLN A 78 -14.50 1.97 6.01
C GLN A 78 -13.15 2.67 6.18
N LYS A 79 -13.02 3.90 5.70
CA LYS A 79 -11.79 4.68 5.83
C LYS A 79 -11.49 4.99 7.29
N GLU A 80 -12.51 5.25 8.10
CA GLU A 80 -12.36 5.47 9.53
C GLU A 80 -11.93 4.18 10.23
N GLU A 81 -12.63 3.06 10.00
CA GLU A 81 -12.30 1.75 10.59
C GLU A 81 -10.86 1.31 10.27
N ILE A 82 -10.48 1.36 8.99
CA ILE A 82 -9.13 0.98 8.54
C ILE A 82 -8.09 1.98 9.06
N GLY A 83 -8.43 3.27 9.11
CA GLY A 83 -7.55 4.32 9.61
C GLY A 83 -7.19 4.11 11.08
N GLU A 84 -8.17 3.73 11.90
CA GLU A 84 -7.96 3.40 13.32
C GLU A 84 -7.06 2.16 13.47
N GLU A 85 -7.35 1.08 12.74
CA GLU A 85 -6.56 -0.17 12.78
C GLU A 85 -5.10 0.06 12.34
N LEU A 86 -4.88 0.84 11.28
CA LEU A 86 -3.54 1.23 10.81
C LEU A 86 -2.80 2.07 11.85
N SER A 87 -3.50 2.95 12.57
CA SER A 87 -2.90 3.78 13.61
C SER A 87 -2.40 2.94 14.79
N HIS A 88 -3.19 1.94 15.20
CA HIS A 88 -2.83 0.98 16.24
C HIS A 88 -1.60 0.16 15.84
N MET A 89 -1.63 -0.43 14.65
CA MET A 89 -0.51 -1.20 14.12
C MET A 89 0.77 -0.36 14.00
N LYS A 90 0.66 0.92 13.59
CA LYS A 90 1.80 1.83 13.54
C LYS A 90 2.42 2.05 14.93
N GLN A 91 1.59 2.19 15.97
CA GLN A 91 2.07 2.35 17.34
C GLN A 91 2.76 1.08 17.83
N GLU A 92 2.22 -0.11 17.54
CA GLU A 92 2.85 -1.39 17.86
C GLU A 92 4.21 -1.54 17.18
N ILE A 93 4.30 -1.24 15.88
CA ILE A 93 5.57 -1.28 15.14
C ILE A 93 6.58 -0.29 15.74
N GLN A 94 6.15 0.91 16.11
CA GLN A 94 7.03 1.89 16.76
C GLN A 94 7.53 1.41 18.11
N ALA A 95 6.67 0.79 18.92
CA ALA A 95 7.06 0.21 20.20
C ALA A 95 8.12 -0.89 20.02
N ILE A 96 7.93 -1.80 19.07
CA ILE A 96 8.89 -2.86 18.74
C ILE A 96 10.23 -2.28 18.29
N ILE A 97 10.21 -1.22 17.46
CA ILE A 97 11.45 -0.56 17.01
C ILE A 97 12.20 0.09 18.19
N GLU A 98 11.50 0.75 19.11
CA GLU A 98 12.11 1.38 20.27
C GLU A 98 12.64 0.35 21.28
N GLU A 99 11.93 -0.75 21.49
CA GLU A 99 12.39 -1.89 22.30
C GLU A 99 13.67 -2.50 21.71
N ALA A 100 13.68 -2.79 20.41
CA ALA A 100 14.85 -3.32 19.71
C ALA A 100 16.06 -2.35 19.77
N LYS A 101 15.83 -1.03 19.63
CA LYS A 101 16.88 -0.02 19.80
C LYS A 101 17.40 0.04 21.24
N ALA A 102 16.52 -0.09 22.23
CA ALA A 102 16.90 -0.08 23.65
C ALA A 102 17.73 -1.31 24.01
N GLU A 103 17.36 -2.49 23.50
CA GLU A 103 18.15 -3.71 23.65
C GLU A 103 19.51 -3.60 22.96
N ALA A 104 19.57 -3.08 21.73
CA ALA A 104 20.83 -2.85 21.03
C ALA A 104 21.77 -1.88 21.77
N ARG A 105 21.21 -0.83 22.40
CA ARG A 105 22.00 0.10 23.25
C ARG A 105 22.48 -0.55 24.54
N ARG A 106 21.67 -1.39 25.19
CA ARG A 106 22.08 -2.15 26.39
C ARG A 106 23.16 -3.16 26.05
N ALA A 107 23.02 -3.86 24.92
CA ALA A 107 24.05 -4.77 24.41
C ALA A 107 25.36 -4.03 24.10
N ALA A 108 25.30 -2.86 23.46
CA ALA A 108 26.50 -2.06 23.17
C ALA A 108 27.16 -1.47 24.44
N GLY A 109 26.37 -1.12 25.46
CA GLY A 109 26.87 -0.64 26.75
C GLY A 109 27.53 -1.70 27.63
N GLN A 110 27.28 -2.99 27.37
CA GLN A 110 27.88 -4.12 28.09
C GLN A 110 29.23 -4.59 27.51
N ILE A 111 29.69 -4.04 26.38
CA ILE A 111 30.93 -4.47 25.67
C ILE A 111 32.08 -3.44 25.84
N SER A 112 32.04 -2.57 26.86
CA SER A 112 33.21 -1.77 27.26
C SER A 112 33.83 -2.34 28.55
N PRO A 113 35.15 -2.57 28.59
CA PRO A 113 35.78 -3.48 29.54
C PRO A 113 36.11 -2.76 30.85
N GLU A 114 35.64 -3.29 31.97
CA GLU A 114 36.28 -3.11 33.26
C GLU A 114 36.70 -4.48 33.77
N GLY A 115 38.00 -4.67 34.00
CA GLY A 115 38.49 -5.81 34.75
C GLY A 115 39.82 -6.41 34.29
N THR A 116 40.90 -5.63 34.28
CA THR A 116 42.22 -6.20 34.63
C THR A 116 42.84 -5.34 35.72
N THR A 117 42.88 -5.94 36.89
CA THR A 117 43.38 -5.50 38.20
C THR A 117 44.86 -5.10 38.15
N PRO A 118 45.31 -4.14 38.99
CA PRO A 118 46.72 -3.90 39.24
C PRO A 118 47.23 -4.84 40.35
N GLU A 119 48.25 -5.65 40.06
CA GLU A 119 49.24 -6.16 41.03
C GLU A 119 50.62 -6.18 40.38
#